data_AF-A0A3C0C4D7-F1
#
_entry.id   AF-A0A3C0C4D7-F1
#
_cell.length_a   1.000
_cell.length_b   1.000
_cell.length_c   1.000
_cell.angle_alpha   90.00
_cell.angle_beta   90.00
_cell.angle_gamma   90.00
#
_symmetry.space_group_name_H-M   'P 1'
#
loop_
_entity.id
_entity.type
_entity.pdbx_description
1 polymer ?
#
loop_
_entity_poly.entity_id
_entity_poly.type
_entity_poly.pdbx_seq_one_letter_code
_entity_poly.pdbx_strand_id
1 'polypeptide(L)'
;GTEGGSKSPLWTQIKADILGGAYNIPSRSEGGLMADVAVAAYGVGDIEDLKATMKEWITFRGRFETDHKNYMIYKDIFEIRQSMLGSSMKETFAGLEKIRKILGQ
;
A
#
# COMPACT_ATOMS: atom_id res chain seq x y z
N GLY A 1 -1.84 -3.65 0.55
CA GLY A 1 -0.70 -4.59 0.45
C GLY A 1 -1.01 -5.85 1.21
N THR A 2 -0.88 -7.00 0.55
CA THR A 2 -1.14 -8.34 1.10
C THR A 2 0.14 -9.11 1.41
N GLU A 3 1.30 -8.57 1.03
CA GLU A 3 2.59 -9.27 1.10
C GLU A 3 3.49 -8.77 2.24
N GLY A 4 4.56 -9.54 2.49
CA GLY A 4 5.75 -9.21 3.28
C GLY A 4 5.50 -8.39 4.53
N GLY A 5 5.63 -7.07 4.42
CA GLY A 5 5.43 -6.12 5.53
C GLY A 5 4.06 -6.23 6.19
N SER A 6 3.02 -6.65 5.47
CA SER A 6 1.66 -6.77 6.00
C SER A 6 1.45 -7.99 6.92
N LYS A 7 2.48 -8.85 7.07
CA LYS A 7 2.51 -9.89 8.11
C LYS A 7 2.82 -9.32 9.50
N SER A 8 3.51 -8.18 9.58
CA SER A 8 3.83 -7.52 10.85
C SER A 8 2.62 -6.70 11.33
N PRO A 9 2.09 -6.97 12.54
CA PRO A 9 1.04 -6.15 13.15
C PRO A 9 1.50 -4.70 13.34
N LEU A 10 2.74 -4.50 13.80
CA LEU A 10 3.32 -3.17 14.00
C LEU A 10 3.39 -2.39 12.68
N TRP A 11 3.92 -3.00 11.62
CA TRP A 11 3.98 -2.34 10.32
C TRP A 11 2.59 -2.02 9.76
N THR A 12 1.61 -2.88 10.06
CA THR A 12 0.24 -2.66 9.62
C THR A 12 -0.44 -1.52 10.38
N GLN A 13 -0.19 -1.39 11.69
CA GLN A 13 -0.61 -0.24 12.48
C GLN A 13 0.05 1.05 11.96
N ILE A 14 1.36 1.04 11.70
CA ILE A 14 2.07 2.20 11.13
C ILE A 14 1.42 2.65 9.82
N LYS A 15 1.06 1.73 8.92
CA LYS A 15 0.34 2.08 7.68
C LYS A 15 -1.04 2.67 7.96
N ALA A 16 -1.82 2.08 8.86
CA ALA A 16 -3.15 2.59 9.21
C ALA A 16 -3.06 4.02 9.79
N ASP A 17 -2.04 4.27 10.62
CA ASP A 17 -1.78 5.56 11.25
C ASP A 17 -1.31 6.58 10.21
N ILE A 18 -0.39 6.22 9.31
CA ILE A 18 0.09 7.12 8.24
C ILE A 18 -1.05 7.49 7.27
N LEU A 19 -1.89 6.52 6.91
CA LEU A 19 -2.96 6.71 5.92
C LEU A 19 -4.20 7.41 6.48
N GLY A 20 -4.33 7.54 7.80
CA GLY A 20 -5.49 8.17 8.43
C GLY A 20 -6.78 7.35 8.33
N GLY A 21 -6.70 6.08 7.92
CA GLY A 21 -7.85 5.21 7.71
C GLY A 21 -7.61 3.78 8.16
N ALA A 22 -8.72 3.09 8.46
CA ALA A 22 -8.65 1.72 8.93
C ALA A 22 -8.06 0.80 7.88
N TYR A 23 -7.20 -0.12 8.33
CA TYR A 23 -6.53 -1.09 7.46
C TYR A 23 -7.10 -2.48 7.67
N ASN A 24 -7.85 -2.97 6.69
CA ASN A 24 -8.36 -4.34 6.68
C ASN A 24 -7.29 -5.32 6.18
N ILE A 25 -7.11 -6.45 6.86
CA ILE A 25 -6.19 -7.51 6.46
C ILE A 25 -6.97 -8.61 5.77
N PRO A 26 -6.79 -8.82 4.45
CA PRO A 26 -7.42 -9.92 3.75
C PRO A 26 -7.03 -11.26 4.37
N SER A 27 -7.97 -12.20 4.40
CA SER A 27 -7.75 -13.56 4.91
C SER A 27 -6.80 -14.38 4.02
N ARG A 28 -6.65 -13.98 2.75
CA ARG A 28 -5.87 -14.67 1.72
C ARG A 28 -4.90 -13.70 1.04
N SER A 29 -3.75 -14.21 0.62
CA SER A 29 -2.71 -13.41 -0.07
C SER A 29 -2.95 -13.31 -1.58
N GLU A 30 -3.69 -14.25 -2.15
CA GLU A 30 -3.86 -14.50 -3.59
C GLU A 30 -4.91 -13.56 -4.23
N GLY A 31 -4.94 -12.29 -3.81
CA GLY A 31 -5.96 -11.34 -4.26
C GLY A 31 -5.97 -11.10 -5.78
N GLY A 32 -4.79 -11.08 -6.42
CA GLY A 32 -4.68 -10.94 -7.87
C GLY A 32 -5.28 -12.12 -8.63
N LEU A 33 -4.88 -13.34 -8.26
CA LEU A 33 -5.40 -14.57 -8.85
C LEU A 33 -6.93 -14.68 -8.73
N MET A 34 -7.49 -14.35 -7.55
CA MET A 34 -8.94 -14.38 -7.34
C MET A 34 -9.67 -13.36 -8.23
N ALA A 35 -9.07 -12.19 -8.48
CA ALA A 35 -9.64 -11.21 -9.39
C ALA A 35 -9.61 -11.70 -10.84
N ASP A 36 -8.52 -12.33 -11.29
CA ASP A 36 -8.40 -12.88 -12.64
C ASP A 36 -9.45 -13.98 -12.87
N VAL A 37 -9.64 -14.88 -11.90
CA VAL A 37 -10.67 -15.93 -11.94
C VAL A 37 -12.07 -15.32 -12.01
N ALA A 38 -12.37 -14.32 -11.18
CA ALA A 38 -13.68 -13.68 -11.17
C ALA A 38 -13.99 -12.99 -12.51
N VAL A 39 -13.02 -12.29 -13.10
CA VAL A 39 -13.18 -11.63 -14.39
C VAL A 39 -13.37 -12.66 -15.52
N ALA A 40 -12.61 -13.76 -15.51
CA ALA A 40 -12.77 -14.84 -16.49
C ALA A 40 -14.15 -15.49 -16.39
N ALA A 41 -14.58 -15.85 -15.17
CA ALA A 41 -15.90 -16.44 -14.90
C ALA A 41 -17.04 -15.51 -15.36
N TYR A 42 -16.90 -14.20 -15.14
CA TYR A 42 -17.87 -13.21 -15.62
C TYR A 42 -17.90 -13.16 -17.15
N GLY A 43 -16.74 -13.20 -17.81
CA GLY A 43 -16.63 -13.15 -19.26
C GLY A 43 -17.24 -14.36 -19.99
N VAL A 44 -17.23 -15.54 -19.36
CA VAL A 44 -17.84 -16.76 -19.92
C VAL A 44 -19.30 -16.96 -19.48
N GLY A 45 -19.82 -16.11 -18.60
CA GLY A 45 -21.20 -16.16 -18.11
C GLY A 45 -21.44 -17.07 -16.91
N ASP A 46 -20.39 -17.59 -16.27
CA ASP A 46 -20.49 -18.43 -15.07
C ASP A 46 -20.91 -17.63 -13.82
N ILE A 47 -20.64 -16.32 -13.80
CA ILE A 47 -21.14 -15.40 -12.77
C ILE A 47 -21.83 -14.19 -13.42
N GLU A 48 -22.96 -13.77 -12.85
CA GLU A 48 -23.77 -12.67 -13.39
C GLU A 48 -23.41 -11.30 -12.81
N ASP A 49 -23.00 -11.24 -11.53
CA ASP A 49 -22.64 -10.00 -10.84
C ASP A 49 -21.24 -10.11 -10.22
N LEU A 50 -20.25 -9.68 -11.01
CA LEU A 50 -18.85 -9.63 -10.58
C LEU A 50 -18.65 -8.87 -9.26
N LYS A 51 -19.40 -7.79 -9.02
CA LYS A 51 -19.25 -6.97 -7.83
C LYS A 51 -19.79 -7.69 -6.59
N ALA A 52 -20.95 -8.33 -6.71
CA ALA A 52 -21.53 -9.13 -5.63
C ALA A 52 -20.62 -10.32 -5.30
N THR A 53 -20.15 -11.05 -6.32
CA THR A 53 -19.24 -12.19 -6.15
C THR A 53 -17.94 -11.77 -5.45
N MET A 54 -17.30 -10.68 -5.90
CA MET A 54 -16.06 -10.20 -5.27
C MET A 54 -16.27 -9.76 -3.82
N LYS A 55 -17.42 -9.16 -3.49
CA LYS A 55 -17.74 -8.79 -2.10
C LYS A 55 -17.89 -10.03 -1.20
N GLU A 56 -18.43 -11.12 -1.73
CA GLU A 56 -18.56 -12.37 -1.01
C GLU A 56 -17.20 -13.07 -0.83
N TRP A 57 -16.37 -13.07 -1.88
CA TRP A 57 -15.08 -13.76 -1.89
C TRP A 57 -14.00 -13.08 -1.04
N ILE A 58 -14.01 -11.74 -1.00
CA ILE A 58 -13.05 -10.98 -0.19
C ILE A 58 -13.47 -11.03 1.28
N THR A 59 -12.74 -11.84 2.05
CA THR A 59 -12.90 -11.92 3.50
C THR A 59 -11.70 -11.31 4.21
N PHE A 60 -11.91 -10.84 5.44
CA PHE A 60 -10.88 -10.19 6.25
C PHE A 60 -10.67 -10.94 7.57
N ARG A 61 -9.41 -11.11 7.97
CA ARG A 61 -9.02 -11.79 9.21
C ARG A 61 -8.74 -10.83 10.37
N GLY A 62 -8.76 -9.53 10.10
CA GLY A 62 -8.49 -8.50 11.10
C GLY A 62 -8.56 -7.09 10.51
N ARG A 63 -8.62 -6.12 11.42
CA ARG A 63 -8.70 -4.70 11.10
C ARG A 63 -7.89 -3.91 12.11
N PHE A 64 -7.11 -2.95 11.63
CA PHE A 64 -6.33 -2.02 12.45
C PHE A 64 -6.97 -0.64 12.30
N GLU A 65 -7.48 -0.09 13.40
CA GLU A 65 -8.00 1.27 13.42
C GLU A 65 -6.85 2.26 13.54
N THR A 66 -7.02 3.42 12.94
CA THR A 66 -6.04 4.50 13.05
C THR A 66 -5.99 5.03 14.48
N ASP A 67 -4.79 5.12 15.04
CA ASP A 67 -4.53 5.94 16.22
C ASP A 67 -4.42 7.40 15.79
N HIS A 68 -5.38 8.23 16.22
CA HIS A 68 -5.44 9.63 15.84
C HIS A 68 -4.20 10.43 16.29
N LYS A 69 -3.61 10.08 17.43
CA LYS A 69 -2.39 10.74 17.92
C LYS A 69 -1.22 10.46 16.98
N ASN A 70 -1.05 9.21 16.56
CA ASN A 70 0.00 8.83 15.63
C ASN A 70 -0.25 9.43 14.23
N TYR A 71 -1.50 9.48 13.77
CA TYR A 71 -1.85 10.12 12.51
C TYR A 71 -1.41 11.58 12.47
N MET A 72 -1.65 12.35 13.54
CA MET A 72 -1.21 13.75 13.60
C MET A 72 0.32 13.86 13.52
N ILE A 73 1.05 13.01 14.23
CA ILE A 73 2.53 12.97 14.16
C ILE A 73 2.99 12.64 12.73
N TYR A 74 2.41 11.62 12.10
CA TYR A 74 2.80 11.23 10.75
C TYR A 74 2.42 12.26 9.69
N LYS A 75 1.33 13.01 9.90
CA LYS A 75 0.94 14.12 9.04
C LYS A 75 2.00 15.22 9.04
N ASP A 76 2.47 15.64 10.22
CA ASP A 76 3.52 16.65 10.34
C ASP A 76 4.84 16.18 9.70
N ILE A 77 5.21 14.92 9.93
CA ILE A 77 6.39 14.29 9.30
C ILE A 77 6.24 14.27 7.77
N PHE A 78 5.04 13.95 7.27
CA PHE A 78 4.77 13.89 5.83
C PHE A 78 4.96 15.26 5.17
N GLU A 79 4.47 16.34 5.80
CA GLU A 79 4.63 17.71 5.28
C GLU A 79 6.12 18.10 5.17
N ILE A 80 6.91 17.82 6.20
CA ILE A 80 8.37 18.06 6.18
C ILE A 80 9.03 17.23 5.07
N ARG A 81 8.69 15.94 4.97
CA ARG A 81 9.24 15.04 3.95
C ARG A 81 8.90 15.51 2.53
N GLN A 82 7.68 15.98 2.28
CA GLN A 82 7.28 16.49 0.97
C GLN A 82 8.06 17.75 0.60
N SER A 83 8.28 18.66 1.56
CA SER A 83 9.12 19.84 1.36
C SER A 83 10.55 19.47 0.94
N MET A 84 11.18 18.49 1.60
CA MET A 84 12.53 18.03 1.26
C MET A 84 12.60 17.35 -0.11
N LEU A 85 11.63 16.48 -0.42
CA LEU A 85 11.59 15.78 -1.71
C LEU A 85 11.29 16.71 -2.88
N GLY A 86 10.47 17.73 -2.67
CA GLY A 86 10.08 18.70 -3.69
C GLY A 86 11.10 19.79 -3.98
N SER A 87 12.14 19.94 -3.14
CA SER A 87 13.09 21.05 -3.23
C SER A 87 14.48 20.65 -3.71
N SER A 88 15.22 19.84 -2.95
CA SER A 88 16.68 19.70 -3.11
C SER A 88 17.16 18.27 -3.28
N MET A 89 16.34 17.28 -2.92
CA MET A 89 16.76 15.88 -2.98
C MET A 89 17.00 15.41 -4.41
N LYS A 90 16.18 15.86 -5.38
CA LYS A 90 16.31 15.47 -6.79
C LYS A 90 17.66 15.91 -7.36
N GLU A 91 18.04 17.16 -7.14
CA GLU A 91 19.30 17.76 -7.59
C GLU A 91 20.48 17.09 -6.88
N THR A 92 20.34 16.82 -5.58
CA THR A 92 21.35 16.10 -4.79
C THR A 92 21.63 14.72 -5.36
N PHE A 93 20.60 13.91 -5.60
CA PHE A 93 20.77 12.58 -6.21
C PHE A 93 21.30 12.64 -7.63
N ALA A 94 20.91 13.64 -8.43
CA ALA A 94 21.47 13.85 -9.76
C ALA A 94 22.97 14.20 -9.70
N GLY A 95 23.40 14.96 -8.68
CA GLY A 95 24.81 15.24 -8.41
C GLY A 95 25.60 13.99 -8.03
N LEU A 96 25.04 13.17 -7.14
CA LEU A 96 25.65 11.89 -6.74
C LEU A 96 25.81 10.93 -7.93
N GLU A 97 24.84 10.90 -8.84
CA GLU A 97 24.92 10.09 -10.07
C GLU A 97 26.05 10.57 -10.99
N LYS A 98 26.27 11.89 -11.10
CA LYS A 98 27.43 12.43 -11.84
C LYS A 98 28.74 11.98 -11.22
N ILE A 99 28.85 12.02 -9.88
CA ILE A 99 30.04 11.56 -9.16
C ILE A 99 30.26 10.06 -9.42
N ARG A 100 29.22 9.24 -9.34
CA ARG A 100 29.30 7.80 -9.63
C ARG A 100 29.85 7.53 -11.03
N LYS A 101 29.38 8.26 -12.05
CA LYS A 101 29.87 8.15 -13.44
C LYS A 101 31.34 8.53 -13.60
N ILE A 102 31.81 9.54 -12.87
CA ILE A 102 33.23 9.94 -12.86
C ILE A 102 34.09 8.83 -12.25
N LEU A 103 33.60 8.19 -11.19
CA LEU A 103 34.31 7.12 -10.47
C LEU A 103 34.28 5.76 -11.18
N GLY A 104 33.58 5.62 -12.31
CA GLY A 104 33.71 4.47 -13.20
C GLY A 104 33.12 3.14 -12.69
N GLN A 105 32.12 3.18 -11.80
CA GLN A 105 31.28 2.02 -11.46
C GLN A 105 29.98 2.04 -12.24
#